data_AF-A0A258F2M1-F1
#
_entry.id   AF-A0A258F2M1-F1
#
_cell.length_a   1.000
_cell.length_b   1.000
_cell.length_c   1.000
_cell.angle_alpha   90.00
_cell.angle_beta   90.00
_cell.angle_gamma   90.00
#
_symmetry.space_group_name_H-M   'P 1'
#
loop_
_entity.id
_entity.type
_entity.pdbx_description
1 polymer ?
#
loop_
_entity_poly.entity_id
_entity_poly.type
_entity_poly.pdbx_seq_one_letter_code
_entity_poly.pdbx_strand_id
1 'polypeptide(L)'
;METSQNAHFEAKPADAEAADTVIRVIPRMADLDPAAWNALAGDSPFLSHAFLHALETTGCVGADIGWEPVHLALFRDGKLDAAMPLYIKHHSWGEFVFDWAWADAYRRHGLNYYPKLVCCIPFSPVPGARLLARNDADRSTLIQAAQKLMQDLNFSSLHILFPTEPDHAALEATPLMHRSGFQFHWNNAGYADFDAFLAVMTHDKRKKIRQERKKLANAGISFRWVEGAESTDADWDHFYRCYADTYARHRSEPHLNR
;
A
#
# COMPACT_ATOMS: atom_id res chain seq x y z
N MET A 1 7.93 -13.02 -26.82
CA MET A 1 7.17 -11.77 -26.91
C MET A 1 7.95 -10.78 -26.06
N GLU A 2 8.44 -9.73 -26.71
CA GLU A 2 9.65 -8.99 -26.33
C GLU A 2 9.60 -8.40 -24.92
N THR A 3 10.67 -8.63 -24.16
CA THR A 3 11.00 -7.93 -22.91
C THR A 3 11.04 -6.43 -23.18
N SER A 4 10.13 -5.68 -22.57
CA SER A 4 10.18 -4.21 -22.53
C SER A 4 11.55 -3.78 -22.03
N GLN A 5 12.31 -3.09 -22.88
CA GLN A 5 13.56 -2.45 -22.50
C GLN A 5 13.27 -1.44 -21.39
N ASN A 6 14.06 -1.45 -20.31
CA ASN A 6 14.05 -0.43 -19.27
C ASN A 6 14.03 0.96 -19.91
N ALA A 7 12.85 1.59 -19.94
CA ALA A 7 12.72 2.97 -20.35
C ALA A 7 13.37 3.81 -19.25
N HIS A 8 14.57 4.32 -19.55
CA HIS A 8 15.30 5.22 -18.66
C HIS A 8 14.53 6.56 -18.58
N PHE A 9 13.60 6.65 -17.63
CA PHE A 9 12.89 7.89 -17.34
C PHE A 9 13.75 8.75 -16.40
N GLU A 10 14.27 9.86 -16.92
CA GLU A 10 14.86 10.93 -16.13
C GLU A 10 14.11 12.23 -16.41
N ALA A 11 13.56 12.82 -15.36
CA ALA A 11 12.98 14.16 -15.41
C ALA A 11 13.82 15.11 -14.53
N LYS A 12 14.33 16.18 -15.13
CA LYS A 12 14.91 17.32 -14.40
C LYS A 12 13.78 18.30 -14.04
N PRO A 13 13.62 18.70 -12.76
CA PRO A 13 12.67 19.74 -12.40
C PRO A 13 13.07 21.09 -13.02
N ALA A 14 12.08 21.89 -13.44
CA ALA A 14 12.30 23.24 -13.93
C ALA A 14 12.66 24.16 -12.74
N ASP A 15 13.67 25.02 -12.92
CA ASP A 15 14.27 25.93 -11.93
C ASP A 15 15.25 25.33 -10.91
N ALA A 16 16.30 24.64 -11.37
CA ALA A 16 17.44 24.27 -10.52
C ALA A 16 18.76 24.84 -11.07
N GLU A 17 19.21 25.97 -10.49
CA GLU A 17 20.60 26.43 -10.54
C GLU A 17 21.40 25.93 -9.30
N ALA A 18 20.92 24.90 -8.59
CA ALA A 18 21.55 24.36 -7.37
C ALA A 18 21.27 22.86 -7.20
N ALA A 19 22.33 22.07 -6.90
CA ALA A 19 22.36 20.61 -6.71
C ALA A 19 21.90 19.76 -7.92
N ASP A 20 22.58 18.64 -8.19
CA ASP A 20 22.15 17.71 -9.26
C ASP A 20 20.89 16.97 -8.80
N THR A 21 19.74 17.62 -9.00
CA THR A 21 18.42 17.12 -8.60
C THR A 21 17.82 16.32 -9.76
N VAL A 22 17.53 15.04 -9.53
CA VAL A 22 16.98 14.14 -10.54
C VAL A 22 15.89 13.25 -9.94
N ILE A 23 14.81 13.03 -10.71
CA ILE A 23 13.80 12.02 -10.38
C ILE A 23 14.01 10.82 -11.29
N ARG A 24 13.99 9.64 -10.68
CA ARG A 24 14.15 8.35 -11.37
C ARG A 24 12.96 7.44 -11.09
N VAL A 25 12.59 6.65 -12.08
CA VAL A 25 11.76 5.46 -11.90
C VAL A 25 12.65 4.31 -11.43
N ILE A 26 12.27 3.68 -10.34
CA ILE A 26 13.00 2.60 -9.69
C ILE A 26 12.14 1.34 -9.75
N PRO A 27 12.56 0.32 -10.52
CA PRO A 27 11.72 -0.85 -10.80
C PRO A 27 11.69 -1.87 -9.64
N ARG A 28 12.58 -1.72 -8.65
CA ARG A 28 12.69 -2.65 -7.51
C ARG A 28 13.18 -1.94 -6.27
N MET A 29 12.64 -2.30 -5.12
CA MET A 29 13.13 -1.85 -3.82
C MET A 29 14.60 -2.22 -3.58
N ALA A 30 15.08 -3.32 -4.16
CA ALA A 30 16.47 -3.76 -4.08
C ALA A 30 17.48 -2.72 -4.58
N ASP A 31 17.04 -1.80 -5.45
CA ASP A 31 17.89 -0.77 -6.06
C ASP A 31 17.96 0.52 -5.20
N LEU A 32 17.33 0.53 -4.01
CA LEU A 32 17.37 1.62 -3.04
C LEU A 32 18.06 1.20 -1.75
N ASP A 33 18.83 2.12 -1.16
CA ASP A 33 19.40 1.92 0.17
C ASP A 33 18.29 1.78 1.23
N PRO A 34 18.23 0.67 1.99
CA PRO A 34 17.16 0.46 2.96
C PRO A 34 17.10 1.51 4.06
N ALA A 35 18.26 2.01 4.53
CA ALA A 35 18.31 3.00 5.60
C ALA A 35 17.80 4.37 5.11
N ALA A 36 18.19 4.78 3.90
CA ALA A 36 17.72 6.01 3.29
C ALA A 36 16.21 5.98 3.04
N TRP A 37 15.68 4.87 2.52
CA TRP A 37 14.23 4.70 2.35
C TRP A 37 13.49 4.76 3.70
N ASN A 38 13.94 3.98 4.68
CA ASN A 38 13.29 3.93 5.99
C ASN A 38 13.34 5.28 6.72
N ALA A 39 14.40 6.08 6.51
CA ALA A 39 14.49 7.44 7.04
C ALA A 39 13.45 8.41 6.44
N LEU A 40 12.82 8.06 5.31
CA LEU A 40 11.69 8.78 4.71
C LEU A 40 10.34 8.12 5.07
N ALA A 41 10.28 6.79 5.12
CA ALA A 41 9.07 6.03 5.42
C ALA A 41 8.62 6.12 6.89
N GLY A 42 9.55 6.39 7.81
CA GLY A 42 9.28 6.43 9.25
C GLY A 42 8.95 5.05 9.82
N ASP A 43 8.11 5.02 10.85
CA ASP A 43 7.85 3.81 11.66
C ASP A 43 6.75 2.89 11.07
N SER A 44 6.25 3.18 9.87
CA SER A 44 5.21 2.35 9.26
C SER A 44 5.79 0.99 8.82
N PRO A 45 5.37 -0.14 9.41
CA PRO A 45 5.91 -1.45 9.03
C PRO A 45 5.61 -1.80 7.58
N PHE A 46 4.45 -1.34 7.08
CA PHE A 46 3.99 -1.59 5.72
C PHE A 46 4.64 -0.71 4.64
N LEU A 47 5.35 0.35 5.06
CA LEU A 47 6.20 1.14 4.16
C LEU A 47 7.68 0.83 4.39
N SER A 48 8.04 -0.05 5.33
CA SER A 48 9.44 -0.41 5.52
C SER A 48 10.00 -1.02 4.23
N HIS A 49 11.28 -0.74 3.97
CA HIS A 49 11.99 -1.31 2.82
C HIS A 49 11.87 -2.83 2.82
N ALA A 50 12.10 -3.47 3.98
CA ALA A 50 12.05 -4.92 4.13
C ALA A 50 10.68 -5.51 3.75
N PHE A 51 9.57 -4.85 4.10
CA PHE A 51 8.23 -5.31 3.75
C PHE A 51 7.98 -5.25 2.24
N LEU A 52 8.23 -4.10 1.60
CA LEU A 52 8.01 -3.93 0.16
C LEU A 52 8.96 -4.83 -0.66
N HIS A 53 10.23 -4.90 -0.26
CA HIS A 53 11.21 -5.77 -0.88
C HIS A 53 10.86 -7.26 -0.75
N ALA A 54 10.32 -7.69 0.41
CA ALA A 54 9.85 -9.06 0.57
C ALA A 54 8.73 -9.39 -0.42
N LEU A 55 7.75 -8.50 -0.58
CA LEU A 55 6.66 -8.72 -1.54
C LEU A 55 7.15 -8.85 -2.98
N GLU A 56 8.13 -8.04 -3.39
CA GLU A 56 8.74 -8.14 -4.72
C GLU A 56 9.55 -9.42 -4.90
N THR A 57 10.41 -9.75 -3.93
CA THR A 57 11.33 -10.90 -4.05
C THR A 57 10.63 -12.24 -3.93
N THR A 58 9.50 -12.32 -3.24
CA THR A 58 8.68 -13.53 -3.19
C THR A 58 7.69 -13.63 -4.35
N GLY A 59 7.58 -12.60 -5.21
CA GLY A 59 6.61 -12.59 -6.32
C GLY A 59 5.16 -12.36 -5.88
N CYS A 60 4.94 -11.88 -4.66
CA CYS A 60 3.62 -11.36 -4.25
C CYS A 60 3.31 -10.03 -4.93
N VAL A 61 4.32 -9.32 -5.45
CA VAL A 61 4.23 -8.11 -6.25
C VAL A 61 5.17 -8.30 -7.45
N GLY A 62 4.66 -8.09 -8.66
CA GLY A 62 5.39 -8.31 -9.90
C GLY A 62 4.54 -8.05 -11.14
N ALA A 63 5.19 -7.83 -12.28
CA ALA A 63 4.51 -7.58 -13.54
C ALA A 63 3.66 -8.79 -14.00
N ASP A 64 4.10 -10.01 -13.71
CA ASP A 64 3.44 -11.27 -14.02
C ASP A 64 2.07 -11.42 -13.34
N ILE A 65 1.90 -10.78 -12.17
CA ILE A 65 0.64 -10.74 -11.43
C ILE A 65 -0.07 -9.37 -11.53
N GLY A 66 0.31 -8.53 -12.49
CA GLY A 66 -0.34 -7.23 -12.73
C GLY A 66 -0.10 -6.17 -11.64
N TRP A 67 1.02 -6.26 -10.94
CA TRP A 67 1.54 -5.34 -9.92
C TRP A 67 3.00 -4.96 -10.22
N GLU A 68 3.24 -4.23 -11.31
CA GLU A 68 4.61 -3.88 -11.73
C GLU A 68 5.13 -2.68 -10.92
N PRO A 69 6.23 -2.82 -10.14
CA PRO A 69 6.78 -1.69 -9.38
C PRO A 69 7.47 -0.68 -10.30
N VAL A 70 7.18 0.60 -10.05
CA VAL A 70 7.75 1.76 -10.75
C VAL A 70 7.92 2.92 -9.78
N HIS A 71 8.53 2.66 -8.61
CA HIS A 71 8.67 3.66 -7.56
C HIS A 71 9.35 4.93 -8.07
N LEU A 72 8.91 6.10 -7.62
CA LEU A 72 9.62 7.34 -7.92
C LEU A 72 10.59 7.65 -6.79
N ALA A 73 11.80 8.04 -7.16
CA ALA A 73 12.84 8.45 -6.22
C ALA A 73 13.45 9.77 -6.68
N LEU A 74 13.41 10.78 -5.81
CA LEU A 74 14.07 12.06 -5.99
C LEU A 74 15.43 12.01 -5.30
N PHE A 75 16.48 12.24 -6.09
CA PHE A 75 17.84 12.35 -5.62
C PHE A 75 18.34 13.79 -5.70
N ARG A 76 19.09 14.23 -4.70
CA ARG A 76 19.91 15.44 -4.75
C ARG A 76 21.34 15.08 -4.40
N ASP A 77 22.27 15.42 -5.29
CA ASP A 77 23.69 15.11 -5.11
C ASP A 77 23.93 13.61 -4.79
N GLY A 78 23.16 12.74 -5.47
CA GLY A 78 23.21 11.28 -5.30
C GLY A 78 22.53 10.73 -4.05
N LYS A 79 21.96 11.57 -3.18
CA LYS A 79 21.24 11.15 -1.96
C LYS A 79 19.74 11.09 -2.19
N LEU A 80 19.09 10.02 -1.72
CA LEU A 80 17.64 9.88 -1.73
C LEU A 80 17.00 10.86 -0.74
N ASP A 81 16.24 11.82 -1.26
CA ASP A 81 15.62 12.88 -0.46
C ASP A 81 14.09 12.79 -0.42
N ALA A 82 13.47 12.19 -1.45
CA ALA A 82 12.05 11.89 -1.44
C ALA A 82 11.73 10.64 -2.27
N ALA A 83 10.62 9.96 -1.96
CA ALA A 83 10.19 8.78 -2.69
C ALA A 83 8.67 8.60 -2.73
N MET A 84 8.18 7.81 -3.69
CA MET A 84 6.77 7.43 -3.83
C MET A 84 6.68 5.94 -4.17
N PRO A 85 6.06 5.09 -3.32
CA PRO A 85 5.76 3.71 -3.71
C PRO A 85 4.68 3.73 -4.79
N LEU A 86 5.06 3.44 -6.03
CA LEU A 86 4.20 3.54 -7.21
C LEU A 86 4.24 2.23 -8.01
N TYR A 87 3.09 1.81 -8.53
CA TYR A 87 2.94 0.58 -9.30
C TYR A 87 2.10 0.80 -10.55
N ILE A 88 2.43 0.11 -11.64
CA ILE A 88 1.54 -0.08 -12.78
C ILE A 88 0.61 -1.25 -12.45
N LYS A 89 -0.70 -1.00 -12.58
CA LYS A 89 -1.75 -1.99 -12.31
C LYS A 89 -2.47 -2.36 -13.60
N HIS A 90 -2.62 -3.67 -13.80
CA HIS A 90 -3.37 -4.25 -14.92
C HIS A 90 -4.79 -4.73 -14.53
N HIS A 91 -5.16 -4.60 -13.25
CA HIS A 91 -6.46 -4.98 -12.68
C HIS A 91 -6.67 -4.32 -11.30
N SER A 92 -7.89 -4.36 -10.76
CA SER A 92 -8.23 -3.78 -9.43
C SER A 92 -7.81 -4.63 -8.20
N TRP A 93 -7.44 -5.90 -8.38
CA TRP A 93 -7.19 -6.79 -7.25
C TRP A 93 -5.98 -6.37 -6.40
N GLY A 94 -6.13 -6.49 -5.08
CA GLY A 94 -5.12 -6.21 -4.06
C GLY A 94 -5.04 -4.76 -3.57
N GLU A 95 -5.77 -3.84 -4.20
CA GLU A 95 -5.73 -2.40 -3.89
C GLU A 95 -6.68 -2.01 -2.74
N PHE A 96 -7.67 -2.87 -2.44
CA PHE A 96 -8.80 -2.60 -1.52
C PHE A 96 -9.65 -1.37 -1.88
N VAL A 97 -9.43 -0.80 -3.06
CA VAL A 97 -10.26 0.17 -3.75
C VAL A 97 -10.53 -0.39 -5.14
N PHE A 98 -11.77 -0.81 -5.41
CA PHE A 98 -12.12 -1.46 -6.67
C PHE A 98 -12.66 -0.45 -7.69
N ASP A 99 -12.01 -0.40 -8.84
CA ASP A 99 -12.33 0.53 -9.93
C ASP A 99 -13.18 -0.13 -11.04
N TRP A 100 -13.90 -1.21 -10.71
CA TRP A 100 -14.70 -1.95 -11.69
C TRP A 100 -15.73 -1.08 -12.42
N ALA A 101 -16.31 -0.09 -11.72
CA ALA A 101 -17.25 0.85 -12.34
C ALA A 101 -16.57 1.74 -13.40
N TRP A 102 -15.34 2.19 -13.14
CA TRP A 102 -14.55 2.95 -14.11
C TRP A 102 -14.11 2.08 -15.28
N ALA A 103 -13.60 0.88 -15.00
CA ALA A 103 -13.20 -0.07 -16.02
C ALA A 103 -14.36 -0.45 -16.95
N ASP A 104 -15.56 -0.69 -16.39
CA ASP A 104 -16.75 -0.99 -17.17
C ASP A 104 -17.22 0.21 -18.01
N ALA A 105 -17.16 1.43 -17.47
CA ALA A 105 -17.48 2.64 -18.22
C ALA A 105 -16.54 2.82 -19.43
N TYR A 106 -15.22 2.71 -19.24
CA TYR A 106 -14.23 2.78 -20.33
C TYR A 106 -14.52 1.72 -21.40
N ARG A 107 -14.76 0.47 -20.98
CA ARG A 107 -15.09 -0.64 -21.88
C ARG A 107 -16.35 -0.36 -22.72
N ARG A 108 -17.41 0.19 -22.12
CA ARG A 108 -18.65 0.57 -22.83
C ARG A 108 -18.42 1.65 -23.89
N HIS A 109 -17.35 2.43 -23.78
CA HIS A 109 -16.94 3.45 -24.75
C HIS A 109 -15.77 3.02 -25.64
N GLY A 110 -15.38 1.73 -25.62
CA GLY A 110 -14.29 1.21 -26.47
C GLY A 110 -12.90 1.69 -26.05
N LEU A 111 -12.73 2.12 -24.80
CA LEU A 111 -11.47 2.57 -24.22
C LEU A 111 -10.89 1.51 -23.27
N ASN A 112 -9.56 1.52 -23.13
CA ASN A 112 -8.85 0.69 -22.16
C ASN A 112 -8.66 1.46 -20.86
N TYR A 113 -9.16 0.90 -19.75
CA TYR A 113 -8.92 1.47 -18.42
C TYR A 113 -7.61 1.01 -17.80
N TYR A 114 -7.08 -0.15 -18.19
CA TYR A 114 -5.77 -0.60 -17.75
C TYR A 114 -4.78 -0.54 -18.91
N PRO A 115 -3.48 -0.29 -18.66
CA PRO A 115 -2.89 -0.05 -17.33
C PRO A 115 -3.17 1.34 -16.75
N LYS A 116 -3.08 1.43 -15.42
CA LYS A 116 -3.12 2.67 -14.62
C LYS A 116 -1.97 2.71 -13.64
N LEU A 117 -1.63 3.90 -13.13
CA LEU A 117 -0.69 4.06 -12.02
C LEU A 117 -1.41 4.11 -10.68
N VAL A 118 -0.84 3.43 -9.69
CA VAL A 118 -1.37 3.41 -8.33
C VAL A 118 -0.25 3.58 -7.32
N CYS A 119 -0.32 4.66 -6.55
CA CYS A 119 0.48 4.85 -5.34
C CYS A 119 -0.29 4.31 -4.14
N CYS A 120 0.16 3.19 -3.60
CA CYS A 120 -0.45 2.53 -2.45
C CYS A 120 0.55 1.62 -1.74
N ILE A 121 0.09 0.99 -0.67
CA ILE A 121 0.77 -0.15 -0.05
C ILE A 121 0.06 -1.42 -0.56
N PRO A 122 0.77 -2.37 -1.19
CA PRO A 122 0.15 -3.59 -1.67
C PRO A 122 -0.52 -4.36 -0.53
N PHE A 123 -1.73 -4.87 -0.83
CA PHE A 123 -2.51 -5.75 0.04
C PHE A 123 -2.88 -5.22 1.42
N SER A 124 -2.69 -3.92 1.67
CA SER A 124 -2.86 -3.31 3.00
C SER A 124 -3.62 -1.99 2.88
N PRO A 125 -4.93 -1.95 3.23
CA PRO A 125 -5.74 -0.73 3.18
C PRO A 125 -5.45 0.22 4.36
N VAL A 126 -4.18 0.42 4.69
CA VAL A 126 -3.76 1.22 5.85
C VAL A 126 -3.46 2.66 5.41
N PRO A 127 -4.08 3.66 6.05
CA PRO A 127 -3.66 5.05 5.89
C PRO A 127 -2.20 5.22 6.27
N GLY A 128 -1.49 6.03 5.49
CA GLY A 128 -0.07 6.28 5.71
C GLY A 128 0.49 7.19 4.64
N ALA A 129 1.76 7.58 4.80
CA ALA A 129 2.43 8.40 3.80
C ALA A 129 2.42 7.70 2.42
N ARG A 130 2.15 8.49 1.39
CA ARG A 130 2.24 8.12 -0.03
C ARG A 130 3.27 8.96 -0.75
N LEU A 131 3.52 10.16 -0.24
CA LEU A 131 4.56 11.07 -0.67
C LEU A 131 5.63 11.10 0.43
N LEU A 132 6.64 10.23 0.34
CA LEU A 132 7.71 10.12 1.32
C LEU A 132 8.68 11.28 1.15
N ALA A 133 8.30 12.45 1.68
CA ALA A 133 9.00 13.71 1.52
C ALA A 133 9.03 14.49 2.83
N ARG A 134 10.11 15.26 3.03
CA ARG A 134 10.30 16.09 4.24
C ARG A 134 9.62 17.45 4.18
N ASN A 135 9.28 17.91 2.98
CA ASN A 135 8.68 19.22 2.72
C ASN A 135 7.65 19.13 1.58
N ASP A 136 6.83 20.18 1.45
CA ASP A 136 5.71 20.19 0.50
C ASP A 136 6.14 20.39 -0.96
N ALA A 137 7.30 21.01 -1.19
CA ALA A 137 7.86 21.14 -2.53
C ALA A 137 8.18 19.76 -3.12
N ASP A 138 8.82 18.89 -2.34
CA ASP A 138 9.16 17.53 -2.74
C ASP A 138 7.92 16.66 -2.97
N ARG A 139 6.87 16.84 -2.14
CA ARG A 139 5.57 16.21 -2.38
C ARG A 139 4.98 16.60 -3.73
N SER A 140 4.96 17.90 -4.02
CA SER A 140 4.47 18.44 -5.29
C SER A 140 5.30 17.92 -6.47
N THR A 141 6.62 17.90 -6.35
CA THR A 141 7.53 17.37 -7.36
C THR A 141 7.28 15.88 -7.65
N LEU A 142 7.05 15.05 -6.63
CA LEU A 142 6.69 13.64 -6.82
C LEU A 142 5.35 13.46 -7.54
N ILE A 143 4.32 14.25 -7.19
CA ILE A 143 3.02 14.20 -7.85
C ILE A 143 3.15 14.59 -9.33
N GLN A 144 3.87 15.67 -9.63
CA GLN A 144 4.09 16.14 -11.00
C GLN A 144 4.84 15.08 -11.83
N ALA A 145 5.85 14.43 -11.24
CA ALA A 145 6.56 13.33 -11.89
C ALA A 145 5.65 12.13 -12.17
N ALA A 146 4.78 11.74 -11.24
CA ALA A 146 3.82 10.67 -11.44
C ALA A 146 2.79 11.01 -12.54
N GLN A 147 2.30 12.26 -12.59
CA GLN A 147 1.41 12.75 -13.65
C GLN A 147 2.10 12.77 -15.01
N LYS A 148 3.37 13.21 -15.06
CA LYS A 148 4.17 13.17 -16.28
C LYS A 148 4.38 11.73 -16.76
N LEU A 149 4.75 10.81 -15.85
CA LEU A 149 4.90 9.39 -16.19
C LEU A 149 3.60 8.79 -16.75
N MET A 150 2.46 9.10 -16.12
CA MET A 150 1.14 8.71 -16.60
C MET A 150 0.88 9.17 -18.03
N GLN A 151 1.20 10.44 -18.33
CA GLN A 151 1.00 11.03 -19.66
C GLN A 151 1.96 10.45 -20.70
N ASP A 152 3.25 10.38 -20.38
CA ASP A 152 4.30 9.90 -21.30
C ASP A 152 4.09 8.43 -21.68
N LEU A 153 3.59 7.61 -20.76
CA LEU A 153 3.29 6.19 -20.99
C LEU A 153 1.82 5.91 -21.37
N ASN A 154 1.02 6.97 -21.55
CA ASN A 154 -0.39 6.89 -21.95
C ASN A 154 -1.23 5.95 -21.03
N PHE A 155 -0.99 6.03 -19.72
CA PHE A 155 -1.80 5.35 -18.71
C PHE A 155 -3.12 6.09 -18.50
N SER A 156 -4.19 5.34 -18.25
CA SER A 156 -5.55 5.88 -18.17
C SER A 156 -5.78 6.82 -16.98
N SER A 157 -5.11 6.56 -15.85
CA SER A 157 -5.29 7.27 -14.60
C SER A 157 -4.11 7.09 -13.63
N LEU A 158 -4.04 8.02 -12.66
CA LEU A 158 -3.17 7.97 -11.50
C LEU A 158 -4.04 7.97 -10.23
N HIS A 159 -3.82 6.98 -9.37
CA HIS A 159 -4.54 6.82 -8.11
C HIS A 159 -3.56 6.93 -6.94
N ILE A 160 -3.92 7.68 -5.91
CA ILE A 160 -3.15 7.76 -4.66
C ILE A 160 -4.10 7.34 -3.54
N LEU A 161 -3.85 6.16 -2.97
CA LEU A 161 -4.81 5.48 -2.10
C LEU A 161 -4.43 5.60 -0.63
N PHE A 162 -5.38 6.01 0.21
CA PHE A 162 -5.20 6.21 1.66
C PHE A 162 -4.02 7.15 2.04
N PRO A 163 -3.86 8.31 1.37
CA PRO A 163 -2.87 9.31 1.79
C PRO A 163 -3.20 9.85 3.19
N THR A 164 -2.19 10.37 3.89
CA THR A 164 -2.35 11.06 5.18
C THR A 164 -2.64 12.55 5.00
N GLU A 165 -3.04 13.22 6.08
CA GLU A 165 -3.35 14.66 6.08
C GLU A 165 -2.26 15.56 5.47
N PRO A 166 -0.95 15.35 5.72
CA PRO A 166 0.11 16.12 5.04
C PRO A 166 0.12 15.92 3.51
N ASP A 167 -0.24 14.73 3.04
CA ASP A 167 -0.30 14.45 1.60
C ASP A 167 -1.58 15.04 0.98
N HIS A 168 -2.69 15.09 1.72
CA HIS A 168 -3.94 15.71 1.26
C HIS A 168 -3.75 17.16 0.83
N ALA A 169 -3.03 17.98 1.62
CA ALA A 169 -2.79 19.39 1.28
C ALA A 169 -2.05 19.54 -0.07
N ALA A 170 -1.06 18.69 -0.34
CA ALA A 170 -0.36 18.69 -1.62
C ALA A 170 -1.26 18.21 -2.78
N LEU A 171 -2.14 17.24 -2.52
CA LEU A 171 -3.06 16.68 -3.51
C LEU A 171 -4.21 17.64 -3.88
N GLU A 172 -4.69 18.43 -2.93
CA GLU A 172 -5.74 19.44 -3.15
C GLU A 172 -5.30 20.54 -4.13
N ALA A 173 -4.00 20.78 -4.26
CA ALA A 173 -3.44 21.73 -5.22
C ALA A 173 -3.34 21.17 -6.66
N THR A 174 -3.88 19.98 -6.92
CA THR A 174 -3.74 19.26 -8.19
C THR A 174 -5.11 19.04 -8.85
N PRO A 175 -5.17 18.70 -10.16
CA PRO A 175 -6.43 18.36 -10.81
C PRO A 175 -6.97 16.97 -10.45
N LEU A 176 -6.32 16.24 -9.53
CA LEU A 176 -6.79 14.91 -9.13
C LEU A 176 -8.14 15.00 -8.41
N MET A 177 -9.04 14.07 -8.70
CA MET A 177 -10.36 14.02 -8.07
C MET A 177 -10.28 13.36 -6.70
N HIS A 178 -10.83 14.02 -5.68
CA HIS A 178 -10.93 13.44 -4.35
C HIS A 178 -12.09 12.44 -4.28
N ARG A 179 -11.79 11.21 -3.84
CA ARG A 179 -12.81 10.17 -3.57
C ARG A 179 -12.80 9.83 -2.08
N SER A 180 -13.91 10.11 -1.41
CA SER A 180 -14.08 9.78 0.00
C SER A 180 -14.61 8.36 0.20
N GLY A 181 -14.13 7.70 1.25
CA GLY A 181 -14.61 6.41 1.73
C GLY A 181 -14.62 6.36 3.25
N PHE A 182 -15.13 5.28 3.82
CA PHE A 182 -15.19 5.09 5.28
C PHE A 182 -14.30 3.92 5.70
N GLN A 183 -13.53 4.14 6.76
CA GLN A 183 -12.82 3.09 7.50
C GLN A 183 -13.26 3.14 8.95
N PHE A 184 -13.35 1.97 9.58
CA PHE A 184 -13.68 1.84 10.99
C PHE A 184 -12.41 1.43 11.73
N HIS A 185 -11.85 2.36 12.51
CA HIS A 185 -10.67 2.10 13.33
C HIS A 185 -11.11 1.95 14.78
N TRP A 186 -10.66 0.86 15.41
CA TRP A 186 -10.79 0.73 16.86
C TRP A 186 -9.55 1.34 17.52
N ASN A 187 -9.78 2.29 18.41
CA ASN A 187 -8.73 2.91 19.21
C ASN A 187 -8.88 2.49 20.67
N ASN A 188 -7.77 2.12 21.31
CA ASN A 188 -7.79 1.88 22.74
C ASN A 188 -7.88 3.23 23.48
N ALA A 189 -9.02 3.52 24.10
CA ALA A 189 -9.24 4.75 24.88
C ALA A 189 -8.64 4.66 26.30
N GLY A 190 -7.52 3.95 26.47
CA GLY A 190 -6.87 3.73 27.76
C GLY A 190 -7.47 2.61 28.60
N TYR A 191 -8.13 1.62 27.99
CA TYR A 191 -8.60 0.43 28.70
C TYR A 191 -7.40 -0.40 29.16
N ALA A 192 -7.31 -0.63 30.48
CA ALA A 192 -6.26 -1.45 31.08
C ALA A 192 -6.42 -2.95 30.75
N ASP A 193 -7.67 -3.39 30.58
CA ASP A 193 -8.00 -4.78 30.29
C ASP A 193 -9.31 -4.90 29.49
N PHE A 194 -9.69 -6.14 29.18
CA PHE A 194 -10.89 -6.43 28.41
C PHE A 194 -12.18 -6.07 29.18
N ASP A 195 -12.19 -6.17 30.51
CA ASP A 195 -13.36 -5.82 31.31
C ASP A 195 -13.58 -4.31 31.36
N ALA A 196 -12.52 -3.51 31.41
CA ALA A 196 -12.56 -2.06 31.27
C ALA A 196 -13.13 -1.65 29.89
N PHE A 197 -12.72 -2.33 28.81
CA PHE A 197 -13.32 -2.13 27.48
C PHE A 197 -14.81 -2.50 27.46
N LEU A 198 -15.19 -3.62 28.07
CA LEU A 198 -16.59 -4.02 28.15
C LEU A 198 -17.45 -3.08 29.02
N ALA A 199 -16.84 -2.42 30.01
CA ALA A 199 -17.51 -1.52 30.94
C ALA A 199 -18.11 -0.27 30.27
N VAL A 200 -17.59 0.14 29.10
CA VAL A 200 -18.16 1.26 28.33
C VAL A 200 -19.30 0.87 27.39
N MET A 201 -19.56 -0.44 27.22
CA MET A 201 -20.65 -0.93 26.37
C MET A 201 -21.98 -1.00 27.12
N THR A 202 -23.08 -0.98 26.36
CA THR A 202 -24.42 -1.26 26.88
C THR A 202 -24.48 -2.63 27.55
N HIS A 203 -25.35 -2.77 28.55
CA HIS A 203 -25.52 -4.00 29.32
C HIS A 203 -25.71 -5.24 28.41
N ASP A 204 -26.57 -5.13 27.41
CA ASP A 204 -26.90 -6.25 26.53
C ASP A 204 -25.72 -6.66 25.64
N LYS A 205 -24.98 -5.69 25.10
CA LYS A 205 -23.77 -5.97 24.30
C LYS A 205 -22.68 -6.61 25.15
N ARG A 206 -22.44 -6.06 26.34
CA ARG A 206 -21.51 -6.63 27.33
C ARG A 206 -21.87 -8.06 27.71
N LYS A 207 -23.14 -8.31 28.04
CA LYS A 207 -23.66 -9.63 28.42
C LYS A 207 -23.46 -10.65 27.29
N LYS A 208 -23.79 -10.29 26.05
CA LYS A 208 -23.59 -11.15 24.88
C LYS A 208 -22.12 -11.51 24.66
N ILE A 209 -21.21 -10.53 24.69
CA ILE A 209 -19.76 -10.80 24.51
C ILE A 209 -19.23 -11.73 25.59
N ARG A 210 -19.61 -11.52 26.87
CA ARG A 210 -19.22 -12.41 27.97
C ARG A 210 -19.77 -13.83 27.80
N GLN A 211 -21.01 -13.96 27.34
CA GLN A 211 -21.61 -15.27 27.06
C GLN A 211 -20.88 -16.02 25.95
N GLU A 212 -20.54 -15.36 24.84
CA GLU A 212 -19.78 -16.00 23.75
C GLU A 212 -18.38 -16.44 24.21
N ARG A 213 -17.67 -15.59 24.97
CA ARG A 213 -16.36 -15.98 25.53
C ARG A 213 -16.47 -17.16 26.51
N LYS A 214 -17.52 -17.21 27.33
CA LYS A 214 -17.76 -18.34 28.23
C LYS A 214 -18.01 -19.64 27.45
N LYS A 215 -18.72 -19.59 26.32
CA LYS A 215 -18.91 -20.76 25.45
C LYS A 215 -17.58 -21.29 24.92
N LEU A 216 -16.67 -20.41 24.47
CA LEU A 216 -15.33 -20.80 24.02
C LEU A 216 -14.54 -21.50 25.14
N ALA A 217 -14.53 -20.91 26.34
CA ALA A 217 -13.85 -21.51 27.49
C ALA A 217 -14.45 -22.87 27.88
N ASN A 218 -15.79 -23.00 27.90
CA ASN A 218 -16.48 -24.26 28.16
C ASN A 218 -16.18 -25.33 27.09
N ALA A 219 -15.88 -24.92 25.86
CA ALA A 219 -15.45 -25.81 24.78
C ALA A 219 -13.95 -26.15 24.84
N GLY A 220 -13.20 -25.66 25.85
CA GLY A 220 -11.76 -25.90 25.98
C GLY A 220 -10.91 -25.11 24.99
N ILE A 221 -11.46 -24.09 24.34
CA ILE A 221 -10.74 -23.26 23.36
C ILE A 221 -9.90 -22.22 24.13
N SER A 222 -8.61 -22.17 23.80
CA SER A 222 -7.65 -21.20 24.32
C SER A 222 -6.92 -20.48 23.20
N PHE A 223 -6.27 -19.37 23.53
CA PHE A 223 -5.49 -18.56 22.60
C PHE A 223 -4.06 -18.45 23.11
N ARG A 224 -3.08 -18.57 22.22
CA ARG A 224 -1.71 -18.14 22.46
C ARG A 224 -1.36 -17.04 21.47
N TRP A 225 -0.48 -16.15 21.90
CA TRP A 225 0.18 -15.19 21.02
C TRP A 225 1.53 -15.78 20.64
N VAL A 226 1.89 -15.66 19.37
CA VAL A 226 3.16 -16.14 18.83
C VAL A 226 3.85 -14.93 18.24
N GLU A 227 4.97 -14.55 18.83
CA GLU A 227 5.75 -13.44 18.30
C GLU A 227 6.48 -13.84 17.03
N GLY A 228 6.79 -12.88 16.15
CA GLY A 228 7.47 -13.18 14.88
C GLY A 228 8.79 -13.94 15.07
N ALA A 229 9.57 -13.59 16.10
CA ALA A 229 10.83 -14.26 16.41
C ALA A 229 10.67 -15.68 16.99
N GLU A 230 9.48 -16.00 17.52
CA GLU A 230 9.15 -17.32 18.06
C GLU A 230 8.37 -18.19 17.06
N SER A 231 7.91 -17.59 15.96
CA SER A 231 7.14 -18.28 14.93
C SER A 231 8.00 -19.31 14.19
N THR A 232 7.41 -20.47 13.94
CA THR A 232 8.04 -21.57 13.20
C THR A 232 7.46 -21.70 11.80
N ASP A 233 8.14 -22.41 10.91
CA ASP A 233 7.58 -22.77 9.58
C ASP A 233 6.22 -23.47 9.68
N ALA A 234 6.00 -24.27 10.72
CA ALA A 234 4.73 -24.94 10.95
C ALA A 234 3.60 -23.96 11.32
N ASP A 235 3.92 -22.89 12.05
CA ASP A 235 2.96 -21.81 12.34
C ASP A 235 2.58 -21.08 11.05
N TRP A 236 3.56 -20.79 10.19
CA TRP A 236 3.33 -20.16 8.89
C TRP A 236 2.54 -21.05 7.92
N ASP A 237 2.84 -22.35 7.86
CA ASP A 237 2.05 -23.33 7.09
C ASP A 237 0.58 -23.36 7.57
N HIS A 238 0.38 -23.34 8.88
CA HIS A 238 -0.96 -23.33 9.46
C HIS A 238 -1.71 -22.03 9.13
N PHE A 239 -1.05 -20.88 9.31
CA PHE A 239 -1.59 -19.58 8.92
C PHE A 239 -1.96 -19.55 7.43
N TYR A 240 -1.06 -19.97 6.55
CA TYR A 240 -1.27 -19.95 5.11
C TYR A 240 -2.44 -20.83 4.68
N ARG A 241 -2.59 -22.03 5.27
CA ARG A 241 -3.77 -22.88 5.00
C ARG A 241 -5.08 -22.18 5.38
N CYS A 242 -5.13 -21.54 6.55
CA CYS A 242 -6.33 -20.79 6.98
C CYS A 242 -6.61 -19.59 6.06
N TYR A 243 -5.56 -18.88 5.66
CA TYR A 243 -5.63 -17.75 4.73
C TYR A 243 -6.16 -18.19 3.35
N ALA A 244 -5.53 -19.21 2.74
CA ALA A 244 -5.91 -19.72 1.42
C ALA A 244 -7.32 -20.34 1.41
N ASP A 245 -7.71 -21.06 2.47
CA ASP A 245 -9.06 -21.63 2.60
C ASP A 245 -10.13 -20.52 2.67
N THR A 246 -9.84 -19.40 3.35
CA THR A 246 -10.75 -18.24 3.34
C THR A 246 -10.97 -17.72 1.91
N TYR A 247 -9.90 -17.56 1.14
CA TYR A 247 -9.98 -17.15 -0.27
C TYR A 247 -10.77 -18.16 -1.11
N ALA A 248 -10.51 -19.46 -0.95
CA ALA A 248 -11.18 -20.53 -1.69
C ALA A 248 -12.71 -20.53 -1.42
N ARG A 249 -13.13 -20.39 -0.16
CA ARG A 249 -14.56 -20.32 0.21
C ARG A 249 -15.27 -19.11 -0.41
N HIS A 250 -14.54 -18.04 -0.68
CA HIS A 250 -15.05 -16.83 -1.33
C HIS A 250 -14.77 -16.78 -2.85
N ARG A 251 -14.25 -17.86 -3.44
CA ARG A 251 -13.95 -18.00 -4.88
C ARG A 251 -12.97 -16.93 -5.39
N SER A 252 -11.97 -16.62 -4.57
CA SER A 252 -10.89 -15.69 -4.88
C SER A 252 -9.54 -16.40 -4.77
N GLU A 253 -8.50 -15.79 -5.32
CA GLU A 253 -7.12 -16.29 -5.21
C GLU A 253 -6.32 -15.49 -4.17
N PRO A 254 -5.49 -16.15 -3.34
CA PRO A 254 -4.66 -15.49 -2.34
C PRO A 254 -3.70 -14.47 -2.97
N HIS A 255 -3.46 -13.36 -2.28
CA HIS A 255 -2.48 -12.35 -2.71
C HIS A 255 -1.07 -12.63 -2.19
N LEU A 256 -0.98 -13.23 -1.00
CA LEU A 256 0.27 -13.67 -0.41
C LEU A 256 0.53 -15.14 -0.74
N ASN A 257 1.79 -15.52 -0.87
CA ASN A 257 2.23 -16.90 -1.01
C ASN A 257 2.86 -17.43 0.29
N ARG A 258 3.29 -18.68 0.25
CA ARG A 258 3.96 -19.38 1.35
C ARG A 258 5.46 -19.41 1.11
#